data_AF-A0A2E9D1M4-F1
#
_entry.id   AF-A0A2E9D1M4-F1
#
_cell.length_a   1.000
_cell.length_b   1.000
_cell.length_c   1.000
_cell.angle_alpha   90.00
_cell.angle_beta   90.00
_cell.angle_gamma   90.00
#
_symmetry.space_group_name_H-M   'P 1'
#
loop_
_entity.id
_entity.type
_entity.pdbx_description
1 polymer ?
#
loop_
_entity_poly.entity_id
_entity_poly.type
_entity_poly.pdbx_seq_one_letter_code
_entity_poly.pdbx_strand_id
1 'polypeptide(L)'
;MRQPGVIALIDSVVAQVTWARRGTWIGQHDPDFLPNGNMLIFDNRGRMAAGGISRVQEFDPLTSNVVWEYHGTPEDPFWSGVRSAQQRLPNGNTLITESDRGRLLEVSPAGEIVWEYVNPDRGGPDNTYSPALMWGQRYMPEELSFLSTIPR
;
A
#
# COMPACT_ATOMS: atom_id res chain seq x y z
N MET A 1 -13.38 -3.91 3.22
CA MET A 1 -14.24 -4.74 2.36
C MET A 1 -14.12 -4.31 0.91
N ARG A 2 -13.49 -5.15 0.06
CA ARG A 2 -13.06 -4.78 -1.30
C ARG A 2 -14.20 -4.38 -2.24
N GLN A 3 -15.18 -5.26 -2.42
CA GLN A 3 -16.20 -5.13 -3.45
C GLN A 3 -17.21 -3.98 -3.20
N PRO A 4 -17.72 -3.75 -1.97
CA PRO A 4 -18.56 -2.59 -1.70
C PRO A 4 -17.76 -1.27 -1.66
N GLY A 5 -16.42 -1.30 -1.70
CA GLY A 5 -15.60 -0.10 -1.57
C GLY A 5 -15.62 0.50 -0.16
N VAL A 6 -15.91 -0.31 0.87
CA VAL A 6 -16.12 0.18 2.24
C VAL A 6 -14.98 -0.25 3.16
N ILE A 7 -14.50 0.69 3.97
CA ILE A 7 -13.73 0.41 5.19
C ILE A 7 -14.67 0.54 6.38
N ALA A 8 -14.54 -0.35 7.36
CA ALA A 8 -15.33 -0.34 8.57
C ALA A 8 -14.44 -0.62 9.77
N LEU A 9 -14.69 0.10 10.86
CA LEU A 9 -14.15 -0.19 12.18
C LEU A 9 -15.22 -0.93 12.96
N ILE A 10 -14.83 -2.05 13.56
CA ILE A 10 -15.71 -2.90 14.35
C ILE A 10 -15.17 -2.92 15.78
N ASP A 11 -16.00 -2.54 16.74
CA ASP A 11 -15.75 -2.84 18.14
C ASP A 11 -15.97 -4.35 18.34
N SER A 12 -14.88 -5.06 18.61
CA SER A 12 -14.89 -6.51 18.77
C SER A 12 -15.52 -6.99 20.08
N VAL A 13 -15.61 -6.13 21.10
CA VAL A 13 -16.21 -6.46 22.39
C VAL A 13 -17.72 -6.51 22.28
N VAL A 14 -18.32 -5.51 21.65
CA VAL A 14 -19.79 -5.43 21.47
C VAL A 14 -20.28 -5.89 20.10
N ALA A 15 -19.35 -6.30 19.22
CA ALA A 15 -19.63 -6.75 17.85
C ALA A 15 -20.43 -5.74 17.01
N GLN A 16 -20.11 -4.45 17.14
CA GLN A 16 -20.78 -3.36 16.43
C GLN A 16 -19.83 -2.62 15.49
N VAL A 17 -20.36 -2.21 14.34
CA VAL A 17 -19.68 -1.25 13.46
C VAL A 17 -19.74 0.12 14.13
N THR A 18 -18.60 0.64 14.56
CA THR A 18 -18.50 1.97 15.20
C THR A 18 -18.27 3.08 14.18
N TRP A 19 -17.73 2.73 13.02
CA TRP A 19 -17.53 3.64 11.90
C TRP A 19 -17.47 2.84 10.60
N ALA A 20 -18.02 3.41 9.52
CA ALA A 20 -17.83 2.85 8.19
C ALA A 20 -17.85 3.96 7.15
N ARG A 21 -17.06 3.79 6.10
CA ARG A 21 -16.98 4.78 5.02
C ARG A 21 -16.72 4.13 3.68
N ARG A 22 -17.44 4.65 2.69
CA ARG A 22 -17.10 4.51 1.28
C ARG A 22 -16.34 5.76 0.86
N GLY A 23 -15.21 5.58 0.19
CA GLY A 23 -14.38 6.67 -0.30
C GLY A 23 -14.30 6.70 -1.81
N THR A 24 -13.33 7.45 -2.32
CA THR A 24 -13.01 7.53 -3.76
C THR A 24 -12.29 6.28 -4.29
N TRP A 25 -11.92 5.37 -3.40
CA TRP A 25 -11.21 4.14 -3.73
C TRP A 25 -12.11 3.06 -4.32
N ILE A 26 -11.54 2.23 -5.20
CA ILE A 26 -12.23 1.14 -5.88
C ILE A 26 -11.38 -0.12 -5.80
N GLY A 27 -11.94 -1.16 -5.18
CA GLY A 27 -11.25 -2.44 -5.03
C GLY A 27 -10.04 -2.38 -4.10
N GLN A 28 -10.11 -1.51 -3.09
CA GLN A 28 -9.06 -1.19 -2.16
C GLN A 28 -8.58 -2.36 -1.30
N HIS A 29 -7.33 -2.25 -0.86
CA HIS A 29 -6.64 -3.16 0.05
C HIS A 29 -5.85 -2.38 1.11
N ASP A 30 -5.50 -3.10 2.18
CA ASP A 30 -4.52 -2.68 3.18
C ASP A 30 -4.75 -1.29 3.80
N PRO A 31 -5.93 -1.04 4.40
CA PRO A 31 -6.16 0.18 5.16
C PRO A 31 -5.44 0.13 6.52
N ASP A 32 -4.55 1.09 6.77
CA ASP A 32 -3.85 1.22 8.06
C ASP A 32 -4.00 2.62 8.65
N PHE A 33 -4.17 2.70 9.97
CA PHE A 33 -4.09 3.97 10.68
C PHE A 33 -2.63 4.40 10.84
N LEU A 34 -2.39 5.70 10.64
CA LEU A 34 -1.14 6.35 10.94
C LEU A 34 -1.19 6.99 12.34
N PRO A 35 -0.04 7.25 13.00
CA PRO A 35 0.00 7.85 14.32
C PRO A 35 -0.68 9.23 14.42
N ASN A 36 -0.80 9.96 13.30
CA ASN A 36 -1.49 11.24 13.22
C ASN A 36 -3.03 11.12 13.13
N GLY A 37 -3.58 9.89 13.09
CA GLY A 37 -5.00 9.62 12.95
C GLY A 37 -5.50 9.53 11.51
N ASN A 38 -4.67 9.83 10.52
CA ASN A 38 -5.00 9.59 9.11
C ASN A 38 -5.00 8.10 8.80
N MET A 39 -5.58 7.74 7.67
CA MET A 39 -5.56 6.39 7.13
C MET A 39 -4.77 6.35 5.83
N LEU A 40 -3.88 5.38 5.72
CA LEU A 40 -3.20 5.03 4.48
C LEU A 40 -3.92 3.84 3.85
N ILE A 41 -4.09 3.84 2.53
CA ILE A 41 -4.83 2.80 1.83
C ILE A 41 -4.27 2.56 0.43
N PHE A 42 -4.25 1.29 0.01
CA PHE A 42 -3.97 0.93 -1.37
C PHE A 42 -5.27 0.89 -2.18
N ASP A 43 -5.41 1.78 -3.14
CA ASP A 43 -6.55 1.86 -4.05
C ASP A 43 -6.17 1.25 -5.41
N ASN A 44 -6.62 0.03 -5.68
CA ASN A 44 -6.21 -0.68 -6.90
C ASN A 44 -6.73 -0.02 -8.19
N ARG A 45 -7.92 0.61 -8.17
CA ARG A 45 -8.63 0.99 -9.40
C ARG A 45 -9.28 2.37 -9.39
N GLY A 46 -9.20 3.12 -8.30
CA GLY A 46 -9.92 4.37 -8.14
C GLY A 46 -9.30 5.57 -8.83
N ARG A 47 -8.18 5.41 -9.55
CA ARG A 47 -7.59 6.46 -10.37
C ARG A 47 -7.80 6.14 -11.85
N MET A 48 -8.54 6.98 -12.58
CA MET A 48 -8.74 6.84 -14.03
C MET A 48 -7.99 7.96 -14.75
N ALA A 49 -6.67 8.07 -14.52
CA ALA A 49 -5.85 9.19 -14.99
C ALA A 49 -4.44 8.75 -15.46
N ALA A 50 -3.72 9.66 -16.13
CA ALA A 50 -2.35 9.45 -16.58
C ALA A 50 -1.40 9.18 -15.41
N GLY A 51 -0.51 8.19 -15.52
CA GLY A 51 0.43 7.77 -14.47
C GLY A 51 0.09 6.45 -13.77
N GLY A 52 -1.12 5.92 -13.95
CA GLY A 52 -1.50 4.63 -13.35
C GLY A 52 -2.96 4.60 -12.92
N ILE A 53 -3.51 3.38 -12.84
CA ILE A 53 -4.89 3.15 -12.38
C ILE A 53 -4.94 2.95 -10.86
N SER A 54 -3.84 2.47 -10.29
CA SER A 54 -3.70 2.33 -8.85
C SER A 54 -3.16 3.61 -8.21
N ARG A 55 -3.41 3.77 -6.92
CA ARG A 55 -2.74 4.76 -6.08
C ARG A 55 -2.62 4.25 -4.65
N VAL A 56 -1.66 4.76 -3.90
CA VAL A 56 -1.69 4.75 -2.44
C VAL A 56 -2.16 6.13 -1.99
N GLN A 57 -3.09 6.19 -1.05
CA GLN A 57 -3.71 7.43 -0.60
C GLN A 57 -3.65 7.55 0.92
N GLU A 58 -3.17 8.68 1.41
CA GLU A 58 -3.34 9.10 2.80
C GLU A 58 -4.53 10.06 2.87
N PHE A 59 -5.49 9.78 3.75
CA PHE A 59 -6.65 10.64 3.94
C PHE A 59 -7.06 10.75 5.41
N ASP A 60 -7.67 11.87 5.77
CA ASP A 60 -8.34 12.05 7.06
C ASP A 60 -9.66 11.25 7.04
N PRO A 61 -9.85 10.25 7.92
CA PRO A 61 -11.06 9.41 7.91
C PRO A 61 -12.34 10.14 8.33
N LEU A 62 -12.24 11.27 9.04
CA LEU A 62 -13.41 12.05 9.46
C LEU A 62 -13.92 12.91 8.30
N THR A 63 -13.01 13.64 7.64
CA THR A 63 -13.36 14.61 6.58
C THR A 63 -13.30 14.02 5.18
N SER A 64 -12.61 12.89 4.98
CA SER A 64 -12.16 12.35 3.69
C SER A 64 -11.31 13.28 2.85
N ASN A 65 -10.67 14.27 3.48
CA ASN A 65 -9.67 15.06 2.81
C ASN A 65 -8.44 14.19 2.53
N VAL A 66 -8.05 14.14 1.26
CA VAL A 66 -6.86 13.46 0.80
C VAL A 66 -5.67 14.39 1.02
N VAL A 67 -4.66 13.94 1.75
CA VAL A 67 -3.51 14.77 2.12
C VAL A 67 -2.22 14.37 1.39
N TRP A 68 -2.17 13.14 0.88
CA TRP A 68 -1.05 12.63 0.09
C TRP A 68 -1.50 11.50 -0.82
N GLU A 69 -0.88 11.39 -2.00
CA GLU A 69 -1.06 10.27 -2.92
C GLU A 69 0.24 9.90 -3.62
N TYR A 70 0.46 8.61 -3.83
CA TYR A 70 1.39 8.10 -4.83
C TYR A 70 0.62 7.36 -5.91
N HIS A 71 0.93 7.63 -7.17
CA HIS A 71 0.19 7.06 -8.29
C HIS A 71 1.05 6.79 -9.52
N GLY A 72 2.37 6.68 -9.37
CA GLY A 72 3.32 6.51 -10.48
C GLY A 72 3.39 7.73 -11.41
N THR A 73 4.04 7.54 -12.56
CA THR A 73 4.20 8.55 -13.60
C THR A 73 3.82 7.96 -14.96
N PRO A 74 3.56 8.76 -16.01
CA PRO A 74 3.33 8.22 -17.34
C PRO A 74 4.47 7.32 -17.84
N GLU A 75 5.71 7.62 -17.44
CA GLU A 75 6.93 6.89 -17.80
C GLU A 75 7.10 5.60 -16.99
N ASP A 76 6.70 5.59 -15.71
CA ASP A 76 6.58 4.39 -14.87
C ASP A 76 5.18 4.32 -14.26
N PRO A 77 4.20 3.78 -15.00
CA PRO A 77 2.82 3.75 -14.53
C PRO A 77 2.66 2.87 -13.30
N PHE A 78 1.80 3.24 -12.36
CA PHE A 78 1.53 2.41 -11.19
C PHE A 78 0.23 1.61 -11.35
N TRP A 79 0.33 0.28 -11.27
CA TRP A 79 -0.79 -0.63 -11.47
C TRP A 79 -0.66 -1.96 -10.74
N SER A 80 -1.64 -2.24 -9.88
CA SER A 80 -1.99 -3.58 -9.44
C SER A 80 -3.52 -3.69 -9.36
N GLY A 81 -4.10 -4.58 -10.15
CA GLY A 81 -5.55 -4.75 -10.29
C GLY A 81 -6.22 -5.45 -9.10
N VAL A 82 -5.43 -6.09 -8.23
CA VAL A 82 -5.83 -6.79 -7.00
C VAL A 82 -4.67 -6.84 -5.99
N ARG A 83 -4.96 -7.18 -4.73
CA ARG A 83 -3.98 -7.33 -3.64
C ARG A 83 -3.23 -6.03 -3.43
N SER A 84 -1.91 -6.11 -3.17
CA SER A 84 -1.04 -5.01 -2.81
C SER A 84 -1.20 -4.52 -1.38
N ALA A 85 -0.18 -3.82 -0.94
CA ALA A 85 -0.01 -3.39 0.42
C ALA A 85 0.87 -2.14 0.49
N GLN A 86 0.82 -1.46 1.62
CA GLN A 86 1.58 -0.26 1.89
C GLN A 86 2.06 -0.28 3.35
N GLN A 87 3.13 0.44 3.64
CA GLN A 87 3.58 0.69 5.00
C GLN A 87 4.26 2.05 5.07
N ARG A 88 3.72 2.97 5.87
CA ARG A 88 4.45 4.20 6.21
C ARG A 88 5.63 3.85 7.12
N LEU A 89 6.82 4.26 6.73
CA LEU A 89 8.06 4.06 7.47
C LEU A 89 8.36 5.24 8.41
N PRO A 90 9.11 5.05 9.50
CA PRO A 90 9.49 6.12 10.43
C PRO A 90 10.22 7.32 9.82
N ASN A 91 10.93 7.14 8.70
CA ASN A 91 11.58 8.23 7.98
C ASN A 91 10.62 9.07 7.12
N GLY A 92 9.32 8.74 7.12
CA GLY A 92 8.28 9.41 6.35
C GLY A 92 8.03 8.81 4.96
N ASN A 93 8.92 7.95 4.47
CA ASN A 93 8.73 7.23 3.20
C ASN A 93 7.64 6.18 3.31
N THR A 94 7.09 5.76 2.19
CA THR A 94 6.10 4.68 2.11
C THR A 94 6.71 3.50 1.37
N LEU A 95 6.80 2.34 2.03
CA LEU A 95 7.04 1.06 1.33
C LEU A 95 5.74 0.60 0.69
N ILE A 96 5.78 0.19 -0.57
CA ILE A 96 4.61 -0.18 -1.37
C ILE A 96 4.89 -1.52 -2.03
N THR A 97 3.97 -2.46 -1.88
CA THR A 97 3.96 -3.72 -2.64
C THR A 97 3.09 -3.55 -3.87
N GLU A 98 3.67 -3.54 -5.08
CA GLU A 98 2.91 -3.57 -6.33
C GLU A 98 2.78 -5.02 -6.80
N SER A 99 1.71 -5.69 -6.35
CA SER A 99 1.61 -7.15 -6.46
C SER A 99 1.68 -7.65 -7.89
N ASP A 100 0.88 -7.09 -8.80
CA ASP A 100 0.79 -7.61 -10.18
C ASP A 100 2.05 -7.32 -11.01
N ARG A 101 2.91 -6.38 -10.58
CA ARG A 101 4.24 -6.15 -11.17
C ARG A 101 5.36 -6.89 -10.45
N GLY A 102 5.07 -7.60 -9.36
CA GLY A 102 6.07 -8.37 -8.64
C GLY A 102 7.20 -7.52 -8.05
N ARG A 103 6.91 -6.28 -7.62
CA ARG A 103 7.93 -5.36 -7.08
C ARG A 103 7.54 -4.71 -5.76
N LEU A 104 8.57 -4.28 -5.03
CA LEU A 104 8.49 -3.40 -3.87
C LEU A 104 9.10 -2.04 -4.22
N LEU A 105 8.46 -0.97 -3.80
CA LEU A 105 8.90 0.41 -3.97
C LEU A 105 9.01 1.07 -2.61
N GLU A 106 10.07 1.82 -2.36
CA GLU A 106 10.10 2.82 -1.29
C GLU A 106 9.97 4.20 -1.93
N VAL A 107 8.92 4.93 -1.54
CA VAL A 107 8.57 6.21 -2.13
C VAL A 107 8.69 7.30 -1.08
N SER A 108 9.39 8.39 -1.43
CA SER A 108 9.51 9.56 -0.58
C SER A 108 8.18 10.32 -0.45
N PRO A 109 8.01 11.20 0.56
CA PRO A 109 6.84 12.08 0.62
C PRO A 109 6.63 12.93 -0.64
N ALA A 110 7.70 13.23 -1.39
CA ALA A 110 7.63 13.96 -2.66
C ALA A 110 7.15 13.11 -3.85
N GLY A 111 6.97 11.80 -3.66
CA GLY A 111 6.54 10.87 -4.71
C GLY A 111 7.68 10.23 -5.50
N GLU A 112 8.93 10.38 -5.07
CA GLU A 112 10.10 9.83 -5.74
C GLU A 112 10.37 8.39 -5.26
N ILE A 113 10.67 7.48 -6.19
CA ILE A 113 11.13 6.12 -5.84
C ILE A 113 12.59 6.21 -5.39
N VAL A 114 12.85 5.96 -4.10
CA VAL A 114 14.19 6.03 -3.51
C VAL A 114 14.84 4.65 -3.33
N TRP A 115 14.05 3.59 -3.43
CA TRP A 115 14.52 2.21 -3.48
C TRP A 115 13.49 1.33 -4.20
N GLU A 116 13.98 0.31 -4.91
CA GLU A 116 13.14 -0.65 -5.61
C GLU A 116 13.73 -2.05 -5.46
N TYR A 117 12.85 -3.03 -5.32
CA TYR A 117 13.16 -4.44 -5.55
C TYR A 117 12.16 -4.99 -6.56
N VAL A 118 12.68 -5.58 -7.64
CA VAL A 118 11.88 -6.33 -8.61
C VAL A 118 12.21 -7.80 -8.44
N ASN A 119 11.19 -8.65 -8.26
CA ASN A 119 11.38 -10.10 -8.26
C ASN A 119 12.13 -10.48 -9.54
N PRO A 120 13.28 -11.18 -9.49
CA PRO A 120 14.03 -11.53 -10.70
C PRO A 120 13.40 -12.70 -11.47
N ASP A 121 12.55 -13.50 -10.81
CA ASP A 121 11.96 -14.69 -11.42
C ASP A 121 10.99 -14.30 -12.53
N ARG A 122 11.02 -15.07 -13.62
CA ARG A 122 10.10 -14.88 -14.75
C ARG A 122 9.50 -16.22 -15.16
N GLY A 123 8.24 -16.19 -15.58
CA GLY A 123 7.51 -17.38 -16.01
C GLY A 123 6.67 -17.12 -17.26
N GLY A 124 5.97 -18.17 -17.69
CA GLY A 124 5.13 -18.14 -18.89
C GLY A 124 5.91 -18.22 -20.21
N PRO A 125 5.20 -18.18 -21.35
CA PRO A 125 5.84 -18.06 -22.66
C PRO A 125 6.76 -16.84 -22.69
N ASP A 126 7.96 -17.00 -23.23
CA ASP A 126 8.95 -15.92 -23.41
C ASP A 126 9.30 -15.12 -22.14
N ASN A 127 9.14 -15.71 -20.94
CA ASN A 127 9.46 -15.08 -19.66
C ASN A 127 8.70 -13.76 -19.40
N THR A 128 7.49 -13.60 -19.97
CA THR A 128 6.74 -12.35 -19.85
C THR A 128 5.99 -12.18 -18.53
N TYR A 129 5.81 -13.25 -17.73
CA TYR A 129 5.08 -13.17 -16.47
C TYR A 129 6.03 -12.87 -15.32
N SER A 130 5.70 -11.83 -14.54
CA SER A 130 6.33 -11.55 -13.26
C SER A 130 5.52 -12.23 -12.15
N PRO A 131 6.11 -13.09 -11.31
CA PRO A 131 5.41 -13.67 -10.19
C PRO A 131 4.91 -12.59 -9.24
N ALA A 132 3.65 -12.70 -8.82
CA ALA A 132 3.05 -11.70 -7.95
C ALA A 132 3.75 -11.67 -6.58
N LEU A 133 4.10 -10.48 -6.12
CA LEU A 133 4.59 -10.25 -4.77
C LEU A 133 3.39 -9.96 -3.87
N MET A 134 3.07 -10.87 -2.94
CA MET A 134 1.80 -10.80 -2.21
C MET A 134 1.77 -9.71 -1.15
N TRP A 135 2.86 -9.58 -0.40
CA TRP A 135 3.02 -8.64 0.70
C TRP A 135 4.50 -8.45 1.01
N GLY A 136 4.87 -7.25 1.46
CA GLY A 136 6.19 -6.94 1.97
C GLY A 136 6.07 -5.99 3.14
N GLN A 137 6.90 -6.21 4.15
CA GLN A 137 7.03 -5.35 5.32
C GLN A 137 8.50 -5.05 5.56
N ARG A 138 8.81 -3.82 5.95
CA ARG A 138 10.11 -3.46 6.48
C ARG A 138 10.03 -3.33 7.99
N TYR A 139 10.96 -4.00 8.66
CA TYR A 139 11.21 -3.85 10.08
C TYR A 139 12.45 -2.99 10.28
N MET A 140 12.39 -2.06 11.21
CA MET A 140 13.55 -1.32 11.66
C MET A 140 14.37 -2.17 12.64
N PRO A 141 15.71 -2.03 12.67
CA PRO A 141 16.55 -2.79 13.57
C PRO A 141 16.09 -2.73 15.04
N GLU A 142 15.55 -1.58 15.47
CA GLU A 142 15.07 -1.36 16.84
C GLU A 142 13.80 -2.17 17.16
N GLU A 143 13.00 -2.52 16.15
CA GLU A 143 11.81 -3.37 16.30
C GLU A 143 12.17 -4.86 16.44
N LEU A 144 13.40 -5.22 16.06
CA LEU A 144 13.91 -6.59 16.09
C LEU A 144 14.92 -6.79 17.22
N SER A 145 14.56 -6.37 18.44
CA SER A 145 15.44 -6.42 19.61
C SER A 145 16.00 -7.82 19.90
N PHE A 146 15.27 -8.89 19.53
CA PHE A 146 15.73 -10.27 19.66
C PHE A 146 16.96 -10.60 18.79
N LEU A 147 17.21 -9.89 17.68
CA LEU A 147 18.40 -10.11 16.85
C LEU A 147 19.70 -9.72 17.58
N SER A 148 19.62 -8.81 18.55
CA SER A 148 20.77 -8.45 19.40
C SER A 148 21.20 -9.58 20.36
N THR A 149 20.35 -10.61 20.53
CA THR A 149 20.60 -11.75 21.43
C THR A 149 21.12 -13.00 20.72
N ILE A 150 21.23 -13.00 19.39
CA ILE A 150 21.76 -14.12 18.62
C ILE A 150 23.29 -13.95 18.53
N PRO A 151 24.11 -14.93 18.99
CA PRO A 151 25.55 -14.91 18.78
C PRO A 151 25.86 -14.87 17.28
N ARG A 152 26.71 -13.94 16.86
CA ARG A 152 27.19 -13.85 15.47
C ARG A 152 28.18 -14.94 15.14
#